data_AF-A0A967U5I0-F1
#
_entry.id   AF-A0A967U5I0-F1
#
_cell.length_a   1.000
_cell.length_b   1.000
_cell.length_c   1.000
_cell.angle_alpha   90.00
_cell.angle_beta   90.00
_cell.angle_gamma   90.00
#
_symmetry.space_group_name_H-M   'P 1'
#
loop_
_entity.id
_entity.type
_entity.pdbx_description
1 polymer ?
#
loop_
_entity_poly.entity_id
_entity_poly.type
_entity_poly.pdbx_seq_one_letter_code
_entity_poly.pdbx_strand_id
1 'polypeptide(L)'
;MKFKIICIFTAVYCCSIFLAAIIKSEEKARIDYGSFTESKLEQIVQASSFFKDEGEKIDYISSKFLGTSYKDHTLTGDINTPEIFTINLKGVDCFTYLDYVEGLAISKSFNQFGDSVKKIRYQNS
;
A
#
# COMPACT_ATOMS: atom_id res chain seq x y z
N MET A 1 -16.90 34.94 34.40
CA MET A 1 -16.28 35.15 33.06
C MET A 1 -15.15 34.17 32.73
N LYS A 2 -14.31 33.75 33.69
CA LYS A 2 -13.19 32.82 33.44
C LYS A 2 -13.61 31.42 32.92
N PHE A 3 -14.74 30.87 33.39
CA PHE A 3 -15.26 29.57 32.94
C PHE A 3 -15.70 29.54 31.46
N LYS A 4 -16.31 30.61 30.94
CA LYS A 4 -16.73 30.68 29.53
C LYS A 4 -15.54 30.73 28.57
N ILE A 5 -14.45 31.37 28.99
CA ILE A 5 -13.23 31.49 28.19
C ILE A 5 -12.53 30.12 28.08
N ILE A 6 -12.46 29.37 29.18
CA ILE A 6 -11.82 28.04 29.20
C ILE A 6 -12.54 27.06 28.25
N CYS A 7 -13.88 27.06 28.23
CA CYS A 7 -14.64 26.18 27.33
C CYS A 7 -14.46 26.50 25.83
N ILE A 8 -14.18 27.77 25.49
CA ILE A 8 -13.94 28.16 24.09
C ILE A 8 -12.56 27.66 23.65
N PHE A 9 -11.54 27.80 24.50
CA PHE A 9 -10.19 27.31 24.18
C PHE A 9 -10.14 25.78 24.03
N THR A 10 -10.85 25.02 24.88
CA THR A 10 -10.90 23.56 24.75
C THR A 10 -11.66 23.10 23.50
N ALA A 11 -12.74 23.79 23.13
CA ALA A 11 -13.49 23.49 21.91
C ALA A 11 -12.67 23.77 20.63
N VAL A 12 -11.91 24.88 20.59
CA VAL A 12 -11.03 25.23 19.46
C VAL A 12 -9.87 24.23 19.34
N TYR A 13 -9.29 23.81 20.47
CA TYR A 13 -8.23 22.79 20.49
C TYR A 13 -8.74 21.43 20.02
N CYS A 14 -9.93 21.03 20.47
CA CYS A 14 -10.57 19.79 20.03
C CYS A 14 -10.91 19.83 18.53
N CYS A 15 -11.42 20.97 18.02
CA CYS A 15 -11.74 21.18 16.61
C CYS A 15 -10.50 21.16 15.70
N SER A 16 -9.37 21.69 16.17
CA SER A 16 -8.10 21.67 15.43
C SER A 16 -7.45 20.28 15.39
N ILE A 17 -7.59 19.49 16.46
CA ILE A 17 -7.21 18.06 16.44
C ILE A 17 -8.11 17.27 15.47
N PHE A 18 -9.42 17.55 15.46
CA PHE A 18 -10.36 16.94 14.52
C PHE A 18 -10.05 17.31 13.06
N LEU A 19 -9.66 18.56 12.80
CA LEU A 19 -9.23 19.00 11.47
C LEU A 19 -7.95 18.29 11.02
N ALA A 20 -6.97 18.13 11.91
CA ALA A 20 -5.72 17.44 11.59
C ALA A 20 -5.93 15.96 11.23
N ALA A 21 -6.91 15.28 11.86
CA ALA A 21 -7.29 13.92 11.50
C ALA A 21 -7.97 13.84 10.11
N ILE A 22 -8.65 14.91 9.68
CA ILE A 22 -9.25 15.03 8.34
C ILE A 22 -8.19 15.40 7.29
N ILE A 23 -7.14 16.16 7.66
CA ILE A 23 -5.97 16.48 6.80
C ILE A 23 -4.89 15.37 6.94
N LYS A 24 -5.29 14.11 7.10
CA LYS A 24 -4.38 13.02 6.77
C LYS A 24 -4.27 13.06 5.25
N SER A 25 -3.23 13.74 4.75
CA SER A 25 -3.04 13.96 3.32
C SER A 25 -3.15 12.63 2.61
N GLU A 26 -4.12 12.52 1.71
CA GLU A 26 -4.25 11.41 0.80
C GLU A 26 -2.99 11.42 -0.07
N GLU A 27 -1.97 10.67 0.38
CA GLU A 27 -0.77 10.44 -0.40
C GLU A 27 -1.24 9.89 -1.75
N LYS A 28 -0.89 10.57 -2.85
CA LYS A 28 -1.43 10.32 -4.18
C LYS A 28 -0.94 8.97 -4.71
N ALA A 29 -1.47 7.88 -4.17
CA ALA A 29 -1.16 6.53 -4.56
C ALA A 29 -1.65 6.30 -6.00
N ARG A 30 -0.80 5.73 -6.85
CA ARG A 30 -1.16 5.34 -8.21
C ARG A 30 -1.12 3.83 -8.32
N ILE A 31 -2.27 3.22 -8.59
CA ILE A 31 -2.37 1.78 -8.80
C ILE A 31 -2.81 1.54 -10.25
N ASP A 32 -1.98 0.86 -11.04
CA ASP A 32 -2.35 0.28 -12.33
C ASP A 32 -2.49 -1.23 -12.15
N TYR A 33 -3.73 -1.72 -12.23
CA TYR A 33 -4.04 -3.13 -12.02
C TYR A 33 -3.61 -4.05 -13.18
N GLY A 34 -3.38 -3.51 -14.37
CA GLY A 34 -3.10 -4.34 -15.55
C GLY A 34 -4.20 -5.39 -15.79
N SER A 35 -3.81 -6.67 -15.80
CA SER A 35 -4.72 -7.81 -15.93
C SER A 35 -5.36 -8.25 -14.62
N PHE A 36 -4.94 -7.71 -13.48
CA PHE A 36 -5.50 -8.02 -12.18
C PHE A 36 -6.77 -7.20 -11.93
N THR A 37 -7.52 -7.60 -10.91
CA THR A 37 -8.61 -6.83 -10.32
C THR A 37 -8.47 -6.87 -8.81
N GLU A 38 -9.06 -5.92 -8.09
CA GLU A 38 -9.06 -5.92 -6.62
C GLU A 38 -9.62 -7.23 -6.07
N SER A 39 -10.74 -7.71 -6.61
CA SER A 39 -11.33 -8.99 -6.21
C SER A 39 -10.38 -10.16 -6.47
N LYS A 40 -9.62 -10.16 -7.57
CA LYS A 40 -8.64 -11.20 -7.84
C LYS A 40 -7.48 -11.16 -6.85
N LEU A 41 -7.01 -9.98 -6.49
CA LEU A 41 -5.95 -9.80 -5.50
C LEU A 41 -6.42 -10.22 -4.10
N GLU A 42 -7.65 -9.85 -3.72
CA GLU A 42 -8.28 -10.32 -2.48
C GLU A 42 -8.35 -11.85 -2.46
N GLN A 43 -8.81 -12.48 -3.54
CA GLN A 43 -8.84 -13.94 -3.65
C GLN A 43 -7.45 -14.56 -3.53
N ILE A 44 -6.41 -13.94 -4.08
CA ILE A 44 -5.03 -14.41 -3.95
C ILE A 44 -4.61 -14.38 -2.48
N VAL A 45 -4.84 -13.26 -1.78
CA VAL A 45 -4.52 -13.13 -0.35
C VAL A 45 -5.27 -14.17 0.48
N GLN A 46 -6.58 -14.30 0.28
CA GLN A 46 -7.41 -15.27 1.01
C GLN A 46 -6.98 -16.71 0.74
N ALA A 47 -6.74 -17.08 -0.52
CA ALA A 47 -6.26 -18.41 -0.88
C ALA A 47 -4.86 -18.69 -0.30
N SER A 48 -3.99 -17.68 -0.28
CA SER A 48 -2.63 -17.82 0.25
C SER A 48 -2.60 -18.10 1.76
N SER A 49 -3.63 -17.68 2.50
CA SER A 49 -3.75 -17.87 3.95
C SER A 49 -3.93 -19.34 4.37
N PHE A 50 -4.29 -20.22 3.44
CA PHE A 50 -4.43 -21.65 3.72
C PHE A 50 -3.08 -22.39 3.73
N PHE A 51 -2.03 -21.81 3.16
CA PHE A 51 -0.68 -22.38 3.19
C PHE A 51 -0.02 -22.06 4.54
N LYS A 52 0.45 -23.10 5.22
CA LYS A 52 1.12 -22.97 6.53
C LYS A 52 2.62 -22.74 6.38
N ASP A 53 3.21 -23.27 5.31
CA ASP A 53 4.59 -23.04 4.96
C ASP A 53 4.72 -21.74 4.16
N GLU A 54 5.69 -20.90 4.54
CA GLU A 54 5.89 -19.60 3.88
C GLU A 54 6.43 -19.77 2.46
N GLY A 55 7.23 -20.83 2.21
CA GLY A 55 7.73 -21.14 0.87
C GLY A 55 6.60 -21.53 -0.08
N GLU A 56 5.68 -22.39 0.34
CA GLU A 56 4.48 -22.76 -0.45
C GLU A 56 3.59 -21.54 -0.73
N LYS A 57 3.46 -20.65 0.26
CA LYS A 57 2.70 -19.41 0.12
C LYS A 57 3.32 -18.47 -0.90
N ILE A 58 4.64 -18.27 -0.82
CA ILE A 58 5.40 -17.47 -1.79
C ILE A 58 5.33 -18.11 -3.17
N ASP A 59 5.49 -19.42 -3.31
CA ASP A 59 5.35 -20.15 -4.58
C ASP A 59 3.96 -19.95 -5.20
N TYR A 60 2.90 -20.10 -4.41
CA TYR A 60 1.54 -19.85 -4.86
C TYR A 60 1.32 -18.42 -5.35
N ILE A 61 1.78 -17.41 -4.60
CA ILE A 61 1.60 -15.99 -4.96
C ILE A 61 2.45 -15.62 -6.17
N SER A 62 3.73 -15.98 -6.15
CA SER A 62 4.70 -15.71 -7.21
C SER A 62 4.25 -16.28 -8.56
N SER A 63 3.61 -17.46 -8.56
CA SER A 63 3.01 -18.06 -9.77
C SER A 63 1.90 -17.23 -10.42
N LYS A 64 1.23 -16.33 -9.68
CA LYS A 64 0.11 -15.51 -10.20
C LYS A 64 0.57 -14.39 -11.12
N PHE A 65 1.87 -14.09 -11.13
CA PHE A 65 2.48 -13.11 -12.02
C PHE A 65 3.09 -13.74 -13.28
N LEU A 66 2.97 -15.07 -13.47
CA LEU A 66 3.39 -15.70 -14.72
C LEU A 66 2.61 -15.12 -15.90
N GLY A 67 3.32 -14.62 -16.90
CA GLY A 67 2.75 -13.94 -18.06
C GLY A 67 2.56 -12.43 -17.87
N THR A 68 2.79 -11.87 -16.68
CA THR A 68 2.91 -10.42 -16.49
C THR A 68 4.12 -9.91 -17.26
N SER A 69 3.94 -8.81 -18.01
CA SER A 69 5.00 -8.27 -18.86
C SER A 69 6.16 -7.72 -18.03
N TYR A 70 7.39 -7.92 -18.51
CA TYR A 70 8.54 -7.22 -17.97
C TYR A 70 8.52 -5.75 -18.41
N LYS A 71 8.77 -4.82 -17.49
CA LYS A 71 8.83 -3.38 -17.78
C LYS A 71 9.89 -2.72 -16.90
N ASP A 72 10.71 -1.86 -17.49
CA ASP A 72 11.66 -1.04 -16.77
C ASP A 72 11.02 0.28 -16.28
N HIS A 73 11.69 0.98 -15.35
CA HIS A 73 11.26 2.28 -14.85
C HIS A 73 9.80 2.28 -14.35
N THR A 74 9.42 1.24 -13.60
CA THR A 74 8.05 1.03 -13.11
C THR A 74 7.66 1.98 -11.97
N LEU A 75 8.66 2.57 -11.29
CA LEU A 75 8.51 3.49 -10.17
C LEU A 75 8.97 4.92 -10.56
N THR A 76 8.51 5.92 -9.80
CA THR A 76 8.86 7.33 -9.99
C THR A 76 9.56 7.89 -8.76
N GLY A 77 10.62 8.65 -8.97
CA GLY A 77 11.35 9.35 -7.91
C GLY A 77 12.84 9.37 -8.21
N ASP A 78 13.45 10.54 -8.09
CA ASP A 78 14.91 10.73 -8.14
C ASP A 78 15.28 12.04 -7.41
N ILE A 79 16.52 12.51 -7.54
CA ILE A 79 17.00 13.73 -6.86
C ILE A 79 16.25 15.02 -7.27
N ASN A 80 15.67 15.03 -8.48
CA ASN A 80 14.94 16.16 -9.06
C ASN A 80 13.43 15.88 -9.22
N THR A 81 13.02 14.61 -9.22
CA THR A 81 11.63 14.18 -9.38
C THR A 81 11.06 13.71 -8.04
N PRO A 82 10.02 14.37 -7.49
CA PRO A 82 9.37 13.89 -6.28
C PRO A 82 8.87 12.45 -6.41
N GLU A 83 9.07 11.68 -5.35
CA GLU A 83 8.57 10.32 -5.23
C GLU A 83 7.03 10.30 -5.24
N ILE A 84 6.45 9.26 -5.85
CA ILE A 84 5.02 9.00 -5.82
C ILE A 84 4.81 7.50 -5.60
N PHE A 85 4.14 7.14 -4.50
CA PHE A 85 3.82 5.75 -4.22
C PHE A 85 3.02 5.11 -5.38
N THR A 86 3.68 4.18 -6.06
CA THR A 86 3.17 3.55 -7.29
C THR A 86 3.16 2.03 -7.16
N ILE A 87 2.03 1.43 -7.51
CA ILE A 87 1.85 -0.01 -7.72
C ILE A 87 1.45 -0.22 -9.18
N ASN A 88 2.31 -0.84 -9.97
CA ASN A 88 2.06 -1.11 -11.38
C ASN A 88 2.09 -2.62 -11.62
N LEU A 89 0.91 -3.25 -11.56
CA LEU A 89 0.74 -4.69 -11.78
C LEU A 89 0.63 -5.05 -13.27
N LYS A 90 0.52 -4.05 -14.17
CA LYS A 90 0.50 -4.24 -15.62
C LYS A 90 1.85 -4.69 -16.18
N GLY A 91 2.94 -4.26 -15.55
CA GLY A 91 4.27 -4.71 -15.89
C GLY A 91 5.26 -4.44 -14.76
N VAL A 92 6.10 -5.43 -14.50
CA VAL A 92 7.02 -5.47 -13.36
C VAL A 92 8.47 -5.58 -13.84
N ASP A 93 9.38 -5.08 -13.02
CA ASP A 93 10.80 -5.43 -13.08
C ASP A 93 11.14 -6.44 -11.98
N CYS A 94 12.43 -6.79 -11.85
CA CYS A 94 12.87 -7.77 -10.87
C CYS A 94 12.57 -7.37 -9.42
N PHE A 95 12.61 -6.08 -9.09
CA PHE A 95 12.43 -5.61 -7.71
C PHE A 95 10.95 -5.43 -7.38
N THR A 96 10.21 -4.76 -8.24
CA THR A 96 8.77 -4.58 -8.05
C THR A 96 8.00 -5.89 -8.05
N TYR A 97 8.46 -6.89 -8.80
CA TYR A 97 7.94 -8.24 -8.69
C TYR A 97 8.05 -8.79 -7.25
N LEU A 98 9.22 -8.70 -6.64
CA LEU A 98 9.45 -9.17 -5.27
C LEU A 98 8.64 -8.35 -4.25
N ASP A 99 8.59 -7.02 -4.41
CA ASP A 99 7.77 -6.14 -3.56
C ASP A 99 6.30 -6.58 -3.54
N TYR A 100 5.74 -6.93 -4.71
CA TYR A 100 4.33 -7.29 -4.82
C TYR A 100 4.07 -8.72 -4.33
N VAL A 101 4.98 -9.66 -4.59
CA VAL A 101 4.87 -11.03 -4.07
C VAL A 101 4.90 -11.01 -2.54
N GLU A 102 5.90 -10.37 -1.95
CA GLU A 102 6.03 -10.28 -0.49
C GLU A 102 4.91 -9.43 0.10
N GLY A 103 4.55 -8.32 -0.56
CA GLY A 103 3.45 -7.45 -0.13
C GLY A 103 2.12 -8.21 -0.04
N LEU A 104 1.82 -9.08 -1.01
CA LEU A 104 0.64 -9.96 -0.94
C LEU A 104 0.80 -11.03 0.14
N ALA A 105 2.00 -11.59 0.32
CA ALA A 105 2.26 -12.63 1.31
C ALA A 105 2.01 -12.13 2.74
N ILE A 106 2.49 -10.95 3.11
CA ILE A 106 2.33 -10.44 4.48
C ILE A 106 0.98 -9.76 4.74
N SER A 107 0.17 -9.57 3.69
CA SER A 107 -1.14 -8.94 3.79
C SER A 107 -2.22 -9.91 4.27
N LYS A 108 -3.18 -9.42 5.06
CA LYS A 108 -4.36 -10.19 5.48
C LYS A 108 -5.60 -9.95 4.60
N SER A 109 -5.56 -8.91 3.78
CA SER A 109 -6.56 -8.58 2.75
C SER A 109 -5.93 -7.67 1.71
N PHE A 110 -6.56 -7.50 0.55
CA PHE A 110 -6.13 -6.56 -0.48
C PHE A 110 -6.07 -5.11 0.05
N ASN A 111 -6.96 -4.72 0.96
CA ASN A 111 -6.92 -3.38 1.56
C ASN A 111 -5.62 -3.11 2.34
N GLN A 112 -4.91 -4.15 2.78
CA GLN A 112 -3.60 -4.01 3.44
C GLN A 112 -2.44 -4.07 2.46
N PHE A 113 -2.66 -4.47 1.21
CA PHE A 113 -1.60 -4.68 0.22
C PHE A 113 -0.73 -3.45 0.01
N GLY A 114 -1.36 -2.28 -0.15
CA GLY A 114 -0.63 -1.02 -0.32
C GLY A 114 0.29 -0.71 0.86
N ASP A 115 -0.22 -0.84 2.08
CA ASP A 115 0.56 -0.59 3.29
C ASP A 115 1.69 -1.62 3.47
N SER A 116 1.46 -2.87 3.10
CA SER A 116 2.49 -3.92 3.10
C SER A 116 3.60 -3.62 2.10
N VAL A 117 3.27 -3.17 0.88
CA VAL A 117 4.27 -2.75 -0.12
C VAL A 117 5.07 -1.54 0.38
N LYS A 118 4.42 -0.57 1.04
CA LYS A 118 5.14 0.57 1.63
C LYS A 118 6.18 0.11 2.67
N LYS A 119 5.79 -0.82 3.55
CA LYS A 119 6.69 -1.41 4.56
C LYS A 119 7.92 -2.08 3.99
N ILE A 120 7.81 -2.67 2.81
CA ILE A 120 8.92 -3.33 2.13
C ILE A 120 9.84 -2.30 1.47
N ARG A 121 9.26 -1.28 0.83
CA ARG A 121 9.99 -0.37 -0.06
C ARG A 121 10.63 0.82 0.65
N TYR A 122 9.98 1.39 1.65
CA TYR A 122 10.41 2.66 2.25
C TYR A 122 10.98 2.46 3.65
N GLN A 123 12.00 3.25 3.96
CA GLN A 123 12.54 3.30 5.31
C GLN A 123 11.59 4.09 6.21
N ASN A 124 11.25 3.52 7.36
CA ASN A 124 10.42 4.13 8.41
C ASN A 124 8.94 4.37 8.04
N SER A 125 8.37 3.53 7.17
CA SER A 125 6.94 3.49 6.83
C SER A 125 6.06 2.80 7.87
#